data_AF-A0A917ITL3-F1
#
_entry.id   AF-A0A917ITL3-F1
#
_cell.length_a   1.000
_cell.length_b   1.000
_cell.length_c   1.000
_cell.angle_alpha   90.00
_cell.angle_beta   90.00
_cell.angle_gamma   90.00
#
_symmetry.space_group_name_H-M   'P 1'
#
loop_
_entity.id
_entity.type
_entity.pdbx_description
1 polymer ?
#
loop_
_entity_poly.entity_id
_entity_poly.type
_entity_poly.pdbx_seq_one_letter_code
_entity_poly.pdbx_strand_id
1 'polypeptide(L)'
;MKIVKISLLILSLGVMASCKKEKLDPVGDIPGLGGDTWEPTVVDKWLLDSLTNPFNISVKYKWDPHEVSDQYILRDFVPPREEVVISLMSSVKKVWADNYIAERDTVFFNRYSPKFFALFGSAIYNPANGTKVLGIAEGGKKINLLEINTFKTSKDAGYKPSDSTQAKMAFHTVHHEAAHILHQTVLYTPEYKRINVGMYTTNWVNYTDAEANRDGFATAYSMQDPNEDFVEMISIMLTEGKEGFDRLVDNIKDTSTRGTIPALAKSRLRQKEAIVVSYFKTVWNIDFYRLQERVRKSVEYYIY
;
A
#
# COMPACT_ATOMS: atom_id res chain seq x y z
N MET A 1 10.53 -39.99 -77.88
CA MET A 1 9.50 -40.30 -76.87
C MET A 1 9.45 -39.15 -75.83
N LYS A 2 8.98 -37.93 -76.07
CA LYS A 2 7.68 -37.38 -76.52
C LYS A 2 6.46 -37.54 -75.59
N ILE A 3 6.56 -38.22 -74.44
CA ILE A 3 5.43 -38.31 -73.47
C ILE A 3 5.79 -37.85 -72.03
N VAL A 4 7.07 -37.67 -71.69
CA VAL A 4 7.47 -37.39 -70.29
C VAL A 4 7.47 -35.88 -69.92
N LYS A 5 7.37 -34.96 -70.89
CA LYS A 5 7.39 -33.50 -70.60
C LYS A 5 6.01 -32.86 -70.39
N ILE A 6 4.92 -33.57 -70.64
CA ILE A 6 3.55 -33.04 -70.49
C ILE A 6 2.95 -33.35 -69.10
N SER A 7 3.48 -34.34 -68.38
CA SER A 7 2.99 -34.69 -67.04
C SER A 7 3.51 -33.77 -65.92
N LEU A 8 4.55 -32.95 -66.17
CA LEU A 8 5.02 -31.96 -65.18
C LEU A 8 4.30 -30.61 -65.28
N LEU A 9 3.53 -30.37 -66.35
CA LEU A 9 2.84 -29.09 -66.57
C LEU A 9 1.38 -29.10 -66.04
N ILE A 10 0.86 -30.26 -65.65
CA ILE A 10 -0.49 -30.39 -65.06
C ILE A 10 -0.41 -30.40 -63.52
N LEU A 11 0.76 -30.68 -62.94
CA LEU A 11 0.97 -30.62 -61.48
C LEU A 11 1.27 -29.19 -60.98
N SER A 12 1.50 -28.23 -61.88
CA SER A 12 1.74 -26.81 -61.55
C SER A 12 0.47 -25.94 -61.55
N LEU A 13 -0.71 -26.49 -61.88
CA LEU A 13 -1.98 -25.75 -61.89
C LEU A 13 -2.87 -25.99 -60.64
N GLY A 14 -2.38 -26.70 -59.63
CA GLY A 14 -3.16 -27.10 -58.44
C GLY A 14 -3.01 -26.24 -57.18
N VAL A 15 -2.15 -25.22 -57.16
CA VAL A 15 -1.78 -24.51 -55.90
C VAL A 15 -2.27 -23.06 -55.84
N MET A 16 -3.34 -22.75 -56.56
CA MET A 16 -4.00 -21.43 -56.50
C MET A 16 -5.33 -21.48 -55.74
N ALA A 17 -5.53 -22.48 -54.87
CA ALA A 17 -6.45 -22.34 -53.74
C ALA A 17 -5.78 -21.50 -52.65
N SER A 18 -5.53 -20.23 -52.97
CA SER A 18 -5.21 -19.22 -51.97
C SER A 18 -6.37 -19.22 -50.98
N CYS A 19 -6.08 -19.52 -49.72
CA CYS A 19 -7.01 -19.28 -48.63
C CYS A 19 -7.60 -17.89 -48.85
N LYS A 20 -8.92 -17.78 -49.03
CA LYS A 20 -9.58 -16.49 -48.86
C LYS A 20 -9.06 -15.97 -47.54
N LYS A 21 -8.36 -14.83 -47.56
CA LYS A 21 -8.11 -14.09 -46.33
C LYS A 21 -9.49 -13.83 -45.77
N GLU A 22 -9.89 -14.59 -44.75
CA GLU A 22 -10.94 -14.12 -43.87
C GLU A 22 -10.49 -12.73 -43.46
N LYS A 23 -11.32 -11.73 -43.78
CA LYS A 23 -11.14 -10.44 -43.15
C LYS A 23 -11.27 -10.76 -41.68
N LEU A 24 -10.15 -10.65 -40.96
CA LEU A 24 -10.23 -10.52 -39.52
C LEU A 24 -11.26 -9.42 -39.31
N ASP A 25 -12.32 -9.73 -38.56
CA ASP A 25 -13.18 -8.68 -38.03
C ASP A 25 -12.25 -7.61 -37.48
N PRO A 26 -12.54 -6.30 -37.68
CA PRO A 26 -11.75 -5.26 -37.06
C PRO A 26 -11.56 -5.68 -35.62
N VAL A 27 -10.32 -5.93 -35.22
CA VAL A 27 -10.04 -6.24 -33.83
C VAL A 27 -10.59 -5.04 -33.10
N GLY A 28 -11.73 -5.22 -32.42
CA GLY A 28 -12.39 -4.13 -31.71
C GLY A 28 -11.34 -3.48 -30.82
N ASP A 29 -11.44 -2.16 -30.63
CA ASP A 29 -10.46 -1.37 -29.87
C ASP A 29 -9.94 -2.19 -28.69
N ILE A 30 -8.68 -2.65 -28.80
CA ILE A 30 -8.04 -3.39 -27.73
C ILE A 30 -7.78 -2.33 -26.65
N PRO A 31 -8.47 -2.39 -25.49
CA PRO A 31 -8.29 -1.37 -24.48
C PRO A 31 -6.82 -1.32 -24.04
N GLY A 32 -6.22 -0.13 -23.98
CA GLY A 32 -4.87 0.03 -23.43
C GLY A 32 -3.70 -0.07 -24.42
N LEU A 33 -3.94 0.00 -25.75
CA LEU A 33 -2.86 0.19 -26.75
C LEU A 33 -2.51 1.66 -27.04
N GLY A 34 -3.15 2.59 -26.31
CA GLY A 34 -3.04 4.04 -26.54
C GLY A 34 -4.01 4.53 -27.62
N GLY A 35 -4.47 5.78 -27.50
CA GLY A 35 -5.49 6.36 -28.37
C GLY A 35 -6.90 6.41 -27.76
N ASP A 36 -7.11 5.78 -26.59
CA ASP A 36 -8.37 5.87 -25.87
C ASP A 36 -8.56 7.28 -25.27
N THR A 37 -9.44 8.09 -25.86
CA THR A 37 -9.89 9.35 -25.26
C THR A 37 -11.07 9.08 -24.34
N TRP A 38 -10.81 9.00 -23.03
CA TRP A 38 -11.87 8.91 -22.03
C TRP A 38 -12.30 10.32 -21.63
N GLU A 39 -13.61 10.58 -21.65
CA GLU A 39 -14.17 11.80 -21.07
C GLU A 39 -13.87 11.82 -19.56
N PRO A 40 -13.36 12.93 -19.00
CA PRO A 40 -13.08 13.04 -17.57
C PRO A 40 -14.31 12.76 -16.72
N THR A 41 -14.20 11.77 -15.83
CA THR A 41 -15.28 11.41 -14.90
C THR A 41 -15.31 12.36 -13.68
N VAL A 42 -16.35 12.23 -12.85
CA VAL A 42 -16.42 12.92 -11.55
C VAL A 42 -15.26 12.51 -10.64
N VAL A 43 -14.83 11.25 -10.71
CA VAL A 43 -13.68 10.74 -9.95
C VAL A 43 -12.40 11.40 -10.44
N ASP A 44 -12.16 11.44 -11.75
CA ASP A 44 -10.98 12.06 -12.36
C ASP A 44 -10.86 13.54 -11.95
N LYS A 45 -11.97 14.28 -12.04
CA LYS A 45 -12.02 15.69 -11.64
C LYS A 45 -11.74 15.87 -10.14
N TRP A 46 -12.37 15.06 -9.29
CA TRP A 46 -12.17 15.16 -7.84
C TRP A 46 -10.71 14.89 -7.45
N LEU A 47 -10.08 13.87 -8.04
CA LEU A 47 -8.67 13.54 -7.81
C LEU A 47 -7.75 14.67 -8.27
N LEU A 48 -8.01 15.24 -9.45
CA LEU A 48 -7.25 16.37 -9.97
C LEU A 48 -7.34 17.59 -9.04
N ASP A 49 -8.55 17.98 -8.67
CA ASP A 49 -8.80 19.20 -7.87
C ASP A 49 -8.33 19.04 -6.41
N SER A 50 -8.49 17.84 -5.84
CA SER A 50 -8.28 17.61 -4.40
C SER A 50 -6.89 17.08 -4.03
N LEU A 51 -6.16 16.48 -4.97
CA LEU A 51 -4.87 15.82 -4.73
C LEU A 51 -3.78 16.27 -5.72
N THR A 52 -4.03 16.22 -7.02
CA THR A 52 -3.02 16.54 -8.03
C THR A 52 -2.64 18.02 -7.99
N ASN A 53 -3.62 18.91 -8.16
CA ASN A 53 -3.38 20.35 -8.19
C ASN A 53 -2.75 20.90 -6.89
N PRO A 54 -3.23 20.54 -5.67
CA PRO A 54 -2.66 21.10 -4.45
C PRO A 54 -1.33 20.46 -4.01
N PHE A 55 -1.11 19.16 -4.30
CA PHE A 55 -0.03 18.38 -3.68
C PHE A 55 0.89 17.63 -4.66
N ASN A 56 0.59 17.67 -5.96
CA ASN A 56 1.23 16.88 -7.00
C ASN A 56 1.15 15.37 -6.74
N ILE A 57 0.00 14.90 -6.25
CA ILE A 57 -0.26 13.48 -5.97
C ILE A 57 -1.13 12.92 -7.09
N SER A 58 -0.59 11.95 -7.83
CA SER A 58 -1.31 11.23 -8.88
C SER A 58 -1.90 9.94 -8.32
N VAL A 59 -3.18 9.69 -8.60
CA VAL A 59 -3.88 8.45 -8.21
C VAL A 59 -4.30 7.71 -9.47
N LYS A 60 -3.78 6.50 -9.65
CA LYS A 60 -4.18 5.58 -10.71
C LYS A 60 -5.17 4.57 -10.15
N TYR A 61 -6.36 4.53 -10.73
CA TYR A 61 -7.43 3.60 -10.36
C TYR A 61 -8.04 2.87 -11.55
N LYS A 62 -7.87 3.40 -12.77
CA LYS A 62 -8.23 2.70 -14.01
C LYS A 62 -7.18 1.62 -14.28
N TRP A 63 -7.65 0.45 -14.71
CA TRP A 63 -6.79 -0.71 -14.94
C TRP A 63 -5.81 -0.44 -16.10
N ASP A 64 -4.53 -0.69 -15.86
CA ASP A 64 -3.48 -0.71 -16.88
C ASP A 64 -2.56 -1.91 -16.62
N PRO A 65 -2.49 -2.89 -17.54
CA PRO A 65 -1.70 -4.11 -17.35
C PRO A 65 -0.18 -3.84 -17.29
N HIS A 66 0.32 -2.67 -17.70
CA HIS A 66 1.75 -2.34 -17.70
C HIS A 66 2.23 -1.66 -16.42
N GLU A 67 1.35 -1.41 -15.45
CA GLU A 67 1.64 -0.61 -14.24
C GLU A 67 2.04 -1.43 -13.01
N VAL A 68 1.95 -2.76 -13.12
CA VAL A 68 2.41 -3.70 -12.12
C VAL A 68 3.78 -4.21 -12.54
N SER A 69 4.78 -4.19 -11.64
CA SER A 69 6.11 -4.72 -11.97
C SER A 69 5.98 -6.15 -12.53
N ASP A 70 6.91 -6.59 -13.38
CA ASP A 70 6.91 -7.93 -13.99
C ASP A 70 6.71 -9.07 -12.98
N GLN A 71 7.07 -8.85 -11.71
CA GLN A 71 6.84 -9.79 -10.60
C GLN A 71 5.34 -10.05 -10.30
N TYR A 72 4.46 -9.15 -10.72
CA TYR A 72 3.03 -9.17 -10.42
C TYR A 72 2.14 -9.26 -11.66
N ILE A 73 2.70 -9.17 -12.87
CA ILE A 73 1.93 -9.21 -14.14
C ILE A 73 1.14 -10.52 -14.34
N LEU A 74 1.54 -11.59 -13.66
CA LEU A 74 0.88 -12.90 -13.69
C LEU A 74 -0.19 -13.08 -12.60
N ARG A 75 -0.60 -12.00 -11.90
CA ARG A 75 -1.59 -12.08 -10.82
C ARG A 75 -2.96 -11.61 -11.31
N ASP A 76 -4.02 -12.29 -10.86
CA ASP A 76 -5.39 -11.88 -11.15
C ASP A 76 -5.73 -10.61 -10.35
N PHE A 77 -5.86 -9.48 -11.04
CA PHE A 77 -6.30 -8.23 -10.44
C PHE A 77 -7.76 -7.98 -10.75
N VAL A 78 -8.52 -7.64 -9.71
CA VAL A 78 -9.87 -7.07 -9.88
C VAL A 78 -9.73 -5.54 -9.95
N PRO A 79 -10.28 -4.89 -11.00
CA PRO A 79 -10.29 -3.43 -11.07
C PRO A 79 -10.98 -2.80 -9.84
N PRO A 80 -10.50 -1.62 -9.40
CA PRO A 80 -11.23 -0.75 -8.50
C PRO A 80 -12.67 -0.49 -8.94
N ARG A 81 -13.60 -0.57 -7.99
CA ARG A 81 -14.94 -0.02 -8.11
C ARG A 81 -14.89 1.50 -7.98
N GLU A 82 -15.24 2.22 -9.04
CA GLU A 82 -15.10 3.68 -9.10
C GLU A 82 -15.86 4.39 -7.97
N GLU A 83 -17.02 3.84 -7.56
CA GLU A 83 -17.83 4.40 -6.49
C GLU A 83 -17.12 4.43 -5.12
N VAL A 84 -16.06 3.63 -4.94
CA VAL A 84 -15.30 3.57 -3.69
C VAL A 84 -14.11 4.53 -3.71
N VAL A 85 -13.62 4.94 -4.88
CA VAL A 85 -12.36 5.69 -5.03
C VAL A 85 -12.40 7.03 -4.30
N ILE A 86 -13.46 7.82 -4.47
CA ILE A 86 -13.58 9.12 -3.80
C ILE A 86 -13.69 8.92 -2.28
N SER A 87 -14.46 7.93 -1.81
CA SER A 87 -14.60 7.65 -0.37
C SER A 87 -13.24 7.29 0.26
N LEU A 88 -12.50 6.38 -0.37
CA LEU A 88 -11.15 6.01 0.06
C LEU A 88 -10.20 7.20 0.04
N MET A 89 -10.04 7.87 -1.11
CA MET A 89 -9.01 8.90 -1.25
C MET A 89 -9.33 10.18 -0.46
N SER A 90 -10.60 10.51 -0.28
CA SER A 90 -11.00 11.61 0.62
C SER A 90 -10.69 11.30 2.08
N SER A 91 -10.92 10.06 2.52
CA SER A 91 -10.56 9.63 3.87
C SER A 91 -9.05 9.61 4.08
N VAL A 92 -8.27 9.10 3.11
CA VAL A 92 -6.80 9.16 3.12
C VAL A 92 -6.31 10.60 3.21
N LYS A 93 -6.83 11.50 2.37
CA LYS A 93 -6.49 12.93 2.44
C LYS A 93 -6.75 13.51 3.83
N LYS A 94 -7.87 13.17 4.46
CA LYS A 94 -8.25 13.69 5.77
C LYS A 94 -7.42 13.10 6.93
N VAL A 95 -7.18 11.80 6.90
CA VAL A 95 -6.46 11.05 7.95
C VAL A 95 -4.97 11.36 7.91
N TRP A 96 -4.40 11.46 6.71
CA TRP A 96 -2.98 11.68 6.53
C TRP A 96 -2.65 13.12 6.13
N ALA A 97 -3.03 13.57 4.93
CA ALA A 97 -2.54 14.84 4.38
C ALA A 97 -2.92 16.06 5.24
N ASP A 98 -4.21 16.22 5.53
CA ASP A 98 -4.71 17.38 6.27
C ASP A 98 -4.11 17.47 7.68
N ASN A 99 -3.86 16.33 8.33
CA ASN A 99 -3.31 16.29 9.68
C ASN A 99 -1.81 16.65 9.70
N TYR A 100 -1.03 16.18 8.73
CA TYR A 100 0.38 16.57 8.61
C TYR A 100 0.54 18.06 8.22
N ILE A 101 -0.34 18.56 7.34
CA ILE A 101 -0.37 19.99 6.98
C ILE A 101 -0.73 20.85 8.20
N ALA A 102 -1.73 20.45 8.98
CA ALA A 102 -2.15 21.18 10.17
C ALA A 102 -1.10 21.16 11.28
N GLU A 103 -0.29 20.10 11.37
CA GLU A 103 0.75 19.96 12.36
C GLU A 103 2.04 20.70 11.99
N ARG A 104 2.38 20.71 10.70
CA ARG A 104 3.59 21.33 10.17
C ARG A 104 3.26 22.49 9.24
N ASP A 105 3.07 22.21 7.96
CA ASP A 105 2.61 23.14 6.93
C ASP A 105 2.50 22.40 5.58
N THR A 106 1.92 23.07 4.58
CA THR A 106 1.81 22.55 3.20
C THR A 106 3.18 22.44 2.51
N VAL A 107 4.18 23.25 2.89
CA VAL A 107 5.51 23.21 2.27
C VAL A 107 6.21 21.89 2.61
N PHE A 108 6.20 21.51 3.88
CA PHE A 108 6.66 20.23 4.38
C PHE A 108 5.93 19.08 3.70
N PHE A 109 4.58 19.13 3.71
CA PHE A 109 3.78 18.06 3.13
C PHE A 109 4.10 17.86 1.64
N ASN A 110 4.10 18.94 0.85
CA ASN A 110 4.39 18.85 -0.58
C ASN A 110 5.82 18.38 -0.87
N ARG A 111 6.77 18.62 0.03
CA ARG A 111 8.15 18.17 -0.14
C ARG A 111 8.33 16.68 0.15
N TYR A 112 7.61 16.14 1.12
CA TYR A 112 7.86 14.79 1.66
C TYR A 112 6.67 13.82 1.51
N SER A 113 5.61 14.21 0.79
CA SER A 113 4.51 13.29 0.49
C SER A 113 4.90 12.30 -0.61
N PRO A 114 4.43 11.04 -0.54
CA PRO A 114 4.32 10.16 -1.69
C PRO A 114 3.60 10.85 -2.84
N LYS A 115 3.99 10.54 -4.07
CA LYS A 115 3.50 11.23 -5.28
C LYS A 115 2.62 10.35 -6.16
N PHE A 116 2.64 9.03 -5.93
CA PHE A 116 1.89 8.09 -6.74
C PHE A 116 1.11 7.14 -5.84
N PHE A 117 -0.18 6.98 -6.14
CA PHE A 117 -1.03 5.94 -5.60
C PHE A 117 -1.47 5.04 -6.75
N ALA A 118 -1.44 3.73 -6.54
CA ALA A 118 -2.13 2.78 -7.39
C ALA A 118 -3.14 2.01 -6.54
N LEU A 119 -4.38 1.97 -7.03
CA LEU A 119 -5.50 1.36 -6.33
C LEU A 119 -5.85 0.03 -7.01
N PHE A 120 -6.06 -1.00 -6.20
CA PHE A 120 -6.40 -2.34 -6.67
C PHE A 120 -7.65 -2.84 -5.94
N GLY A 121 -8.62 -3.33 -6.70
CA GLY A 121 -9.93 -3.73 -6.16
C GLY A 121 -9.86 -4.98 -5.29
N SER A 122 -8.95 -5.92 -5.60
CA SER A 122 -8.75 -7.17 -4.86
C SER A 122 -7.49 -7.17 -4.00
N ALA A 123 -7.47 -8.07 -3.03
CA ALA A 123 -6.22 -8.56 -2.45
C ALA A 123 -5.40 -9.27 -3.54
N ILE A 124 -4.09 -9.32 -3.32
CA ILE A 124 -3.18 -10.03 -4.20
C ILE A 124 -2.68 -11.27 -3.44
N TYR A 125 -2.66 -12.43 -4.08
CA TYR A 125 -2.18 -13.67 -3.46
C TYR A 125 -0.85 -14.10 -4.08
N ASN A 126 0.01 -14.71 -3.28
CA ASN A 126 1.23 -15.34 -3.78
C ASN A 126 0.85 -16.66 -4.48
N PRO A 127 1.13 -16.82 -5.79
CA PRO A 127 0.75 -18.03 -6.52
C PRO A 127 1.38 -19.32 -5.96
N ALA A 128 2.55 -19.21 -5.31
CA ALA A 128 3.30 -20.37 -4.83
C ALA A 128 2.72 -20.99 -3.55
N ASN A 129 2.06 -20.21 -2.70
CA ASN A 129 1.59 -20.68 -1.39
C ASN A 129 0.20 -20.14 -0.99
N GLY A 130 -0.47 -19.40 -1.88
CA GLY A 130 -1.82 -18.89 -1.67
C GLY A 130 -1.94 -17.84 -0.56
N THR A 131 -0.82 -17.34 0.00
CA THR A 131 -0.89 -16.35 1.09
C THR A 131 -1.20 -14.97 0.52
N LYS A 132 -2.03 -14.21 1.26
CA LYS A 132 -2.32 -12.81 0.93
C LYS A 132 -1.05 -11.99 1.02
N VAL A 133 -0.76 -11.21 -0.02
CA VAL A 133 0.28 -10.20 -0.03
C VAL A 133 -0.25 -8.98 0.70
N LEU A 134 0.39 -8.67 1.83
CA LEU A 134 -0.03 -7.62 2.75
C LEU A 134 0.35 -6.21 2.24
N GLY A 135 1.23 -6.12 1.26
CA GLY A 135 1.59 -4.89 0.57
C GLY A 135 2.55 -5.16 -0.58
N ILE A 136 2.58 -4.25 -1.56
CA ILE A 136 3.64 -4.18 -2.56
C ILE A 136 4.42 -2.91 -2.25
N ALA A 137 5.53 -3.05 -1.53
CA ALA A 137 6.41 -1.94 -1.21
C ALA A 137 7.33 -1.67 -2.42
N GLU A 138 7.01 -0.65 -3.22
CA GLU A 138 7.87 -0.20 -4.33
C GLU A 138 8.79 0.95 -3.89
N GLY A 139 9.57 0.73 -2.84
CA GLY A 139 10.66 1.64 -2.45
C GLY A 139 10.21 3.08 -2.15
N GLY A 140 9.04 3.25 -1.51
CA GLY A 140 8.59 4.50 -0.90
C GLY A 140 8.09 5.61 -1.85
N LYS A 141 8.14 5.44 -3.18
CA LYS A 141 7.64 6.48 -4.12
C LYS A 141 6.19 6.26 -4.58
N LYS A 142 5.72 5.02 -4.55
CA LYS A 142 4.37 4.61 -4.98
C LYS A 142 3.70 3.86 -3.82
N ILE A 143 2.48 4.27 -3.47
CA ILE A 143 1.63 3.58 -2.50
C ILE A 143 0.65 2.69 -3.25
N ASN A 144 0.70 1.40 -2.95
CA ASN A 144 -0.25 0.43 -3.47
C ASN A 144 -1.32 0.16 -2.41
N LEU A 145 -2.57 0.56 -2.68
CA LEU A 145 -3.71 0.23 -1.82
C LEU A 145 -4.48 -0.93 -2.43
N LEU A 146 -4.48 -2.06 -1.73
CA LEU A 146 -5.07 -3.32 -2.17
C LEU A 146 -6.45 -3.53 -1.56
N GLU A 147 -7.26 -4.40 -2.16
CA GLU A 147 -8.58 -4.79 -1.67
C GLU A 147 -9.55 -3.60 -1.46
N ILE A 148 -9.43 -2.55 -2.27
CA ILE A 148 -10.22 -1.34 -2.04
C ILE A 148 -11.71 -1.56 -2.28
N ASN A 149 -12.11 -2.62 -2.99
CA ASN A 149 -13.53 -2.91 -3.22
C ASN A 149 -14.26 -3.31 -1.93
N THR A 150 -13.56 -3.68 -0.86
CA THR A 150 -14.16 -3.97 0.44
C THR A 150 -14.10 -2.76 1.39
N PHE A 151 -13.51 -1.64 0.96
CA PHE A 151 -13.40 -0.44 1.77
C PHE A 151 -14.77 0.14 2.10
N LYS A 152 -14.97 0.42 3.38
CA LYS A 152 -16.14 1.10 3.94
C LYS A 152 -15.73 1.95 5.13
N THR A 153 -16.56 2.92 5.42
CA THR A 153 -16.45 3.85 6.54
C THR A 153 -17.75 3.86 7.34
N SER A 154 -17.71 4.44 8.54
CA SER A 154 -18.89 4.65 9.39
C SER A 154 -19.95 5.57 8.76
N LYS A 155 -19.66 6.16 7.60
CA LYS A 155 -20.61 6.98 6.83
C LYS A 155 -21.39 6.18 5.79
N ASP A 156 -20.99 4.94 5.52
CA ASP A 156 -21.66 4.08 4.55
C ASP A 156 -22.89 3.39 5.14
N ALA A 157 -23.93 3.24 4.33
CA ALA A 157 -25.16 2.58 4.73
C ALA A 157 -24.91 1.12 5.13
N GLY A 158 -25.40 0.71 6.30
CA GLY A 158 -25.26 -0.66 6.80
C GLY A 158 -23.87 -1.01 7.35
N TYR A 159 -23.02 -0.02 7.60
CA TYR A 159 -21.70 -0.20 8.21
C TYR A 159 -21.78 -0.90 9.58
N LYS A 160 -20.85 -1.81 9.83
CA LYS A 160 -20.61 -2.44 11.14
C LYS A 160 -19.15 -2.23 11.55
N PRO A 161 -18.82 -2.19 12.86
CA PRO A 161 -17.43 -2.00 13.31
C PRO A 161 -16.41 -2.99 12.72
N SER A 162 -16.83 -4.21 12.36
CA SER A 162 -15.99 -5.20 11.67
C SER A 162 -15.55 -4.77 10.26
N ASP A 163 -16.32 -3.87 9.63
CA ASP A 163 -16.02 -3.34 8.29
C ASP A 163 -14.86 -2.33 8.32
N SER A 164 -14.42 -1.88 9.51
CA SER A 164 -13.28 -0.97 9.68
C SER A 164 -11.94 -1.54 9.22
N THR A 165 -11.84 -2.86 9.04
CA THR A 165 -10.58 -3.56 8.79
C THR A 165 -9.83 -2.99 7.59
N GLN A 166 -10.53 -2.80 6.46
CA GLN A 166 -9.89 -2.30 5.24
C GLN A 166 -9.54 -0.82 5.32
N ALA A 167 -10.34 -0.01 6.02
CA ALA A 167 -10.02 1.40 6.25
C ALA A 167 -8.77 1.56 7.15
N LYS A 168 -8.70 0.81 8.25
CA LYS A 168 -7.52 0.78 9.12
C LYS A 168 -6.27 0.35 8.36
N MET A 169 -6.37 -0.69 7.53
CA MET A 169 -5.27 -1.16 6.69
C MET A 169 -4.79 -0.05 5.74
N ALA A 170 -5.71 0.59 5.01
CA ALA A 170 -5.34 1.68 4.10
C ALA A 170 -4.65 2.84 4.81
N PHE A 171 -5.15 3.28 5.96
CA PHE A 171 -4.52 4.36 6.74
C PHE A 171 -3.14 3.95 7.26
N HIS A 172 -3.02 2.73 7.78
CA HIS A 172 -1.75 2.17 8.22
C HIS A 172 -0.73 2.12 7.09
N THR A 173 -1.08 1.59 5.91
CA THR A 173 -0.20 1.55 4.75
C THR A 173 0.26 2.96 4.33
N VAL A 174 -0.64 3.93 4.31
CA VAL A 174 -0.27 5.31 3.93
C VAL A 174 0.72 5.93 4.91
N HIS A 175 0.49 5.80 6.22
CA HIS A 175 1.42 6.31 7.23
C HIS A 175 2.76 5.58 7.22
N HIS A 176 2.76 4.26 6.99
CA HIS A 176 3.95 3.44 6.85
C HIS A 176 4.83 3.92 5.67
N GLU A 177 4.26 4.03 4.48
CA GLU A 177 4.99 4.48 3.28
C GLU A 177 5.42 5.95 3.37
N ALA A 178 4.61 6.81 3.98
CA ALA A 178 5.01 8.20 4.24
C ALA A 178 6.21 8.27 5.21
N ALA A 179 6.25 7.41 6.24
CA ALA A 179 7.38 7.32 7.14
C ALA A 179 8.64 6.76 6.47
N HIS A 180 8.48 5.89 5.46
CA HIS A 180 9.59 5.46 4.60
C HIS A 180 10.28 6.65 3.93
N ILE A 181 9.51 7.56 3.30
CA ILE A 181 10.07 8.77 2.66
C ILE A 181 10.82 9.65 3.66
N LEU A 182 10.26 9.86 4.86
CA LEU A 182 10.89 10.70 5.87
C LEU A 182 12.25 10.14 6.27
N HIS A 183 12.31 8.89 6.73
CA HIS A 183 13.58 8.35 7.23
C HIS A 183 14.62 8.08 6.14
N GLN A 184 14.20 7.83 4.89
CA GLN A 184 15.11 7.75 3.75
C GLN A 184 15.69 9.11 3.37
N THR A 185 14.97 10.21 3.66
CA THR A 185 15.45 11.57 3.46
C THR A 185 16.45 11.97 4.54
N VAL A 186 16.11 11.74 5.81
CA VAL A 186 17.01 11.99 6.95
C VAL A 186 16.91 10.82 7.90
N LEU A 187 18.02 10.10 8.10
CA LEU A 187 18.03 8.88 8.90
C LEU A 187 17.68 9.16 10.37
N TYR A 188 16.94 8.24 10.97
CA TYR A 188 16.79 8.16 12.41
C TYR A 188 18.10 7.70 13.08
N THR A 189 18.16 7.85 14.39
CA THR A 189 19.39 7.58 15.16
C THR A 189 19.78 6.09 15.14
N PRO A 190 21.07 5.72 14.96
CA PRO A 190 21.50 4.32 14.87
C PRO A 190 21.14 3.45 16.09
N GLU A 191 20.91 4.05 17.24
CA GLU A 191 20.51 3.40 18.50
C GLU A 191 19.22 2.61 18.33
N TYR A 192 18.29 3.05 17.46
CA TYR A 192 17.05 2.33 17.20
C TYR A 192 17.32 0.89 16.72
N LYS A 193 18.30 0.73 15.83
CA LYS A 193 18.70 -0.56 15.26
C LYS A 193 19.28 -1.51 16.33
N ARG A 194 19.67 -0.98 17.49
CA ARG A 194 20.29 -1.73 18.59
C ARG A 194 19.27 -2.29 19.59
N ILE A 195 18.00 -1.89 19.53
CA ILE A 195 16.99 -2.25 20.55
C ILE A 195 16.58 -3.73 20.45
N ASN A 196 16.39 -4.24 19.23
CA ASN A 196 15.91 -5.61 18.93
C ASN A 196 16.98 -6.46 18.21
N VAL A 197 18.28 -6.23 18.48
CA VAL A 197 19.37 -6.99 17.83
C VAL A 197 19.19 -8.49 18.03
N GLY A 198 19.42 -9.25 16.96
CA GLY A 198 19.27 -10.70 16.95
C GLY A 198 17.82 -11.22 16.87
N MET A 199 16.83 -10.31 16.88
CA MET A 199 15.41 -10.69 16.82
C MET A 199 14.73 -10.42 15.47
N TYR A 200 15.42 -9.79 14.52
CA TYR A 200 14.92 -9.60 13.16
C TYR A 200 14.98 -10.90 12.34
N THR A 201 14.04 -11.08 11.42
CA THR A 201 13.91 -12.27 10.57
C THR A 201 13.18 -11.95 9.27
N THR A 202 13.68 -12.52 8.17
CA THR A 202 13.00 -12.48 6.87
C THR A 202 11.74 -13.36 6.82
N ASN A 203 11.56 -14.26 7.79
CA ASN A 203 10.41 -15.16 7.92
C ASN A 203 9.33 -14.59 8.85
N TRP A 204 9.18 -13.27 8.89
CA TRP A 204 8.22 -12.57 9.75
C TRP A 204 6.77 -13.02 9.50
N VAL A 205 6.45 -13.47 8.28
CA VAL A 205 5.13 -14.00 7.90
C VAL A 205 4.68 -15.21 8.73
N ASN A 206 5.59 -15.88 9.42
CA ASN A 206 5.31 -17.03 10.28
C ASN A 206 4.99 -16.64 11.73
N TYR A 207 4.96 -15.34 12.04
CA TYR A 207 4.66 -14.80 13.36
C TYR A 207 3.34 -14.04 13.33
N THR A 208 2.55 -14.19 14.38
CA THR A 208 1.40 -13.31 14.65
C THR A 208 1.85 -12.00 15.29
N ASP A 209 1.06 -10.94 15.19
CA ASP A 209 1.34 -9.69 15.90
C ASP A 209 1.46 -9.94 17.41
N ALA A 210 0.63 -10.80 17.99
CA ALA A 210 0.72 -11.14 19.42
C ALA A 210 2.08 -11.77 19.81
N GLU A 211 2.66 -12.61 18.95
CA GLU A 211 4.00 -13.18 19.16
C GLU A 211 5.09 -12.12 19.00
N ALA A 212 4.99 -11.27 17.98
CA ALA A 212 5.94 -10.19 17.74
C ALA A 212 5.94 -9.16 18.88
N ASN A 213 4.76 -8.83 19.41
CA ASN A 213 4.60 -7.93 20.55
C ASN A 213 5.34 -8.45 21.80
N ARG A 214 5.30 -9.77 22.04
CA ARG A 214 6.03 -10.40 23.15
C ARG A 214 7.56 -10.32 22.99
N ASP A 215 8.07 -10.03 21.80
CA ASP A 215 9.49 -9.76 21.56
C ASP A 215 9.86 -8.27 21.51
N GLY A 216 8.87 -7.38 21.65
CA GLY A 216 9.06 -5.93 21.64
C GLY A 216 9.01 -5.32 20.24
N PHE A 217 8.22 -5.89 19.34
CA PHE A 217 7.87 -5.33 18.03
C PHE A 217 6.41 -4.84 18.03
N ALA A 218 6.05 -3.86 17.20
CA ALA A 218 4.67 -3.34 17.15
C ALA A 218 3.74 -4.24 16.32
N THR A 219 4.30 -4.91 15.32
CA THR A 219 3.62 -5.84 14.42
C THR A 219 4.55 -7.00 14.08
N ALA A 220 4.03 -8.09 13.51
CA ALA A 220 4.84 -9.13 12.92
C ALA A 220 5.76 -8.57 11.82
N TYR A 221 5.25 -7.63 10.99
CA TYR A 221 6.03 -7.04 9.90
C TYR A 221 7.25 -6.25 10.38
N SER A 222 7.15 -5.62 11.55
CA SER A 222 8.28 -4.95 12.22
C SER A 222 9.49 -5.88 12.45
N MET A 223 9.30 -7.20 12.43
CA MET A 223 10.38 -8.17 12.59
C MET A 223 11.26 -8.29 11.35
N GLN A 224 10.84 -7.78 10.19
CA GLN A 224 11.58 -7.93 8.94
C GLN A 224 13.00 -7.37 9.04
N ASP A 225 13.11 -6.09 9.39
CA ASP A 225 14.37 -5.38 9.55
C ASP A 225 14.17 -4.08 10.34
N PRO A 226 15.26 -3.42 10.80
CA PRO A 226 15.13 -2.23 11.63
C PRO A 226 14.45 -1.03 10.97
N ASN A 227 14.46 -0.90 9.64
CA ASN A 227 13.80 0.21 8.97
C ASN A 227 12.29 -0.01 8.95
N GLU A 228 11.85 -1.24 8.64
CA GLU A 228 10.43 -1.61 8.74
C GLU A 228 9.91 -1.44 10.17
N ASP A 229 10.67 -1.90 11.17
CA ASP A 229 10.33 -1.70 12.58
C ASP A 229 10.13 -0.23 12.94
N PHE A 230 10.99 0.65 12.41
CA PHE A 230 10.89 2.09 12.66
C PHE A 230 9.63 2.71 12.07
N VAL A 231 9.31 2.40 10.82
CA VAL A 231 8.13 2.96 10.16
C VAL A 231 6.82 2.33 10.65
N GLU A 232 6.86 1.06 11.06
CA GLU A 232 5.72 0.38 11.69
C GLU A 232 5.38 1.00 13.04
N MET A 233 6.39 1.31 13.86
CA MET A 233 6.17 2.05 15.10
C MET A 233 5.46 3.39 14.84
N ILE A 234 5.90 4.15 13.84
CA ILE A 234 5.26 5.42 13.46
C ILE A 234 3.80 5.18 13.05
N SER A 235 3.58 4.23 12.14
CA SER A 235 2.25 3.95 11.60
C SER A 235 1.28 3.50 12.69
N ILE A 236 1.67 2.51 13.51
CA ILE A 236 0.84 2.00 14.61
C ILE A 236 0.57 3.08 15.65
N MET A 237 1.58 3.86 16.05
CA MET A 237 1.36 4.94 17.00
C MET A 237 0.33 5.93 16.45
N LEU A 238 0.42 6.34 15.18
CA LEU A 238 -0.50 7.30 14.58
C LEU A 238 -1.93 6.74 14.40
N THR A 239 -2.08 5.51 13.91
CA THR A 239 -3.40 4.95 13.57
C THR A 239 -4.15 4.40 14.78
N GLU A 240 -3.45 3.72 15.70
CA GLU A 240 -4.03 3.22 16.95
C GLU A 240 -4.12 4.31 18.02
N GLY A 241 -3.38 5.41 17.85
CA GLY A 241 -3.32 6.52 18.81
C GLY A 241 -2.60 6.13 20.10
N LYS A 242 -2.52 7.09 21.04
CA LYS A 242 -1.81 6.89 22.31
C LYS A 242 -2.40 5.72 23.10
N GLU A 243 -3.71 5.71 23.29
CA GLU A 243 -4.40 4.66 24.05
C GLU A 243 -4.28 3.29 23.39
N GLY A 244 -4.28 3.23 22.06
CA GLY A 244 -4.11 1.99 21.32
C GLY A 244 -2.71 1.40 21.46
N PHE A 245 -1.69 2.25 21.32
CA PHE A 245 -0.31 1.82 21.54
C PHE A 245 -0.03 1.46 23.01
N ASP A 246 -0.57 2.23 23.97
CA ASP A 246 -0.43 1.92 25.39
C ASP A 246 -1.07 0.57 25.74
N ARG A 247 -2.28 0.30 25.22
CA ARG A 247 -2.96 -0.99 25.37
C ARG A 247 -2.16 -2.14 24.75
N LEU A 248 -1.54 -1.93 23.59
CA LEU A 248 -0.66 -2.91 22.95
C LEU A 248 0.49 -3.30 23.89
N VAL A 249 1.19 -2.30 24.44
CA VAL A 249 2.31 -2.51 25.37
C VAL A 249 1.83 -3.19 26.66
N ASP A 250 0.70 -2.75 27.20
CA ASP A 250 0.19 -3.26 28.47
C ASP A 250 -0.29 -4.70 28.40
N ASN A 251 -0.79 -5.12 27.24
CA ASN A 251 -1.25 -6.48 26.97
C ASN A 251 -0.13 -7.52 26.85
N ILE A 252 1.13 -7.11 26.82
CA ILE A 252 2.27 -8.05 26.87
C ILE A 252 2.39 -8.60 28.30
N LYS A 253 1.92 -9.83 28.51
CA LYS A 253 1.93 -10.50 29.83
C LYS A 253 2.84 -11.72 29.89
N ASP A 254 3.09 -12.38 28.75
CA ASP A 254 3.80 -13.65 28.70
C ASP A 254 5.20 -13.51 28.10
N THR A 255 6.12 -14.37 28.54
CA THR A 255 7.44 -14.52 27.92
C THR A 255 7.30 -15.06 26.50
N SER A 256 8.04 -14.49 25.54
CA SER A 256 8.03 -14.97 24.16
C SER A 256 8.65 -16.37 24.04
N THR A 257 8.33 -17.08 22.96
CA THR A 257 8.95 -18.36 22.60
C THR A 257 10.46 -18.25 22.38
N ARG A 258 10.96 -17.02 22.13
CA ARG A 258 12.38 -16.69 21.97
C ARG A 258 13.04 -16.18 23.26
N GLY A 259 12.35 -16.29 24.40
CA GLY A 259 12.90 -15.99 25.73
C GLY A 259 12.86 -14.51 26.13
N THR A 260 12.21 -13.62 25.36
CA THR A 260 12.03 -12.23 25.77
C THR A 260 11.00 -12.17 26.90
N ILE A 261 11.42 -11.71 28.08
CA ILE A 261 10.51 -11.49 29.22
C ILE A 261 9.63 -10.24 28.99
N PRO A 262 8.40 -10.18 29.53
CA PRO A 262 7.48 -9.06 29.32
C PRO A 262 8.07 -7.69 29.62
N ALA A 263 8.82 -7.55 30.72
CA ALA A 263 9.43 -6.28 31.11
C ALA A 263 10.42 -5.76 30.04
N LEU A 264 11.18 -6.67 29.42
CA LEU A 264 12.12 -6.31 28.35
C LEU A 264 11.39 -5.92 27.07
N ALA A 265 10.36 -6.68 26.66
CA ALA A 265 9.55 -6.35 25.49
C ALA A 265 8.89 -4.96 25.60
N LYS A 266 8.28 -4.66 26.76
CA LYS A 266 7.71 -3.34 27.05
C LYS A 266 8.76 -2.24 27.02
N SER A 267 9.92 -2.47 27.65
CA SER A 267 11.02 -1.51 27.65
C SER A 267 11.51 -1.20 26.23
N ARG A 268 11.64 -2.22 25.37
CA ARG A 268 12.00 -2.04 23.95
C ARG A 268 11.00 -1.15 23.21
N LEU A 269 9.71 -1.44 23.32
CA LEU A 269 8.66 -0.63 22.68
C LEU A 269 8.66 0.83 23.16
N ARG A 270 8.85 1.06 24.46
CA ARG A 270 8.94 2.43 25.02
C ARG A 270 10.21 3.17 24.61
N GLN A 271 11.34 2.48 24.48
CA GLN A 271 12.56 3.07 23.92
C GLN A 271 12.38 3.47 22.45
N LYS A 272 11.74 2.60 21.65
CA LYS A 272 11.38 2.89 20.25
C LYS A 272 10.46 4.09 20.15
N GLU A 273 9.40 4.12 20.97
CA GLU A 273 8.47 5.24 21.08
C GLU A 273 9.20 6.57 21.31
N ALA A 274 10.09 6.61 22.32
CA ALA A 274 10.86 7.81 22.64
C ALA A 274 11.76 8.27 21.48
N ILE A 275 12.38 7.33 20.76
CA ILE A 275 13.18 7.66 19.57
C ILE A 275 12.32 8.23 18.45
N VAL A 276 11.16 7.64 18.17
CA VAL A 276 10.22 8.14 17.14
C VAL A 276 9.79 9.56 17.47
N VAL A 277 9.35 9.81 18.71
CA VAL A 277 8.91 11.14 19.17
C VAL A 277 10.06 12.15 19.06
N SER A 278 11.25 11.77 19.53
CA SER A 278 12.43 12.64 19.44
C SER A 278 12.80 12.94 17.99
N TYR A 279 12.78 11.95 17.11
CA TYR A 279 13.11 12.09 15.70
C TYR A 279 12.18 13.08 14.99
N PHE A 280 10.86 12.94 15.17
CA PHE A 280 9.90 13.90 14.60
C PHE A 280 10.10 15.31 15.12
N LYS A 281 10.40 15.43 16.42
CA LYS A 281 10.61 16.74 17.03
C LYS A 281 11.89 17.41 16.53
N THR A 282 13.01 16.70 16.50
CA THR A 282 14.33 17.30 16.22
C THR A 282 14.61 17.44 14.72
N VAL A 283 14.17 16.47 13.91
CA VAL A 283 14.45 16.46 12.47
C VAL A 283 13.38 17.24 11.70
N TRP A 284 12.12 17.04 12.04
CA TRP A 284 11.00 17.56 11.25
C TRP A 284 10.29 18.74 11.92
N ASN A 285 10.63 19.06 13.17
CA ASN A 285 9.92 20.04 14.00
C ASN A 285 8.41 19.78 14.05
N ILE A 286 8.05 18.51 14.23
CA ILE A 286 6.69 18.02 14.40
C ILE A 286 6.51 17.58 15.85
N ASP A 287 5.44 18.02 16.49
CA ASP A 287 5.02 17.42 17.76
C ASP A 287 4.29 16.10 17.46
N PHE A 288 4.98 14.98 17.69
CA PHE A 288 4.45 13.67 17.32
C PHE A 288 3.17 13.32 18.08
N TYR A 289 3.05 13.68 19.37
CA TYR A 289 1.87 13.35 20.15
C TYR A 289 0.66 14.20 19.72
N ARG A 290 0.87 15.47 19.36
CA ARG A 290 -0.18 16.30 18.77
C ARG A 290 -0.60 15.79 17.39
N LEU A 291 0.35 15.36 16.56
CA LEU A 291 0.06 14.69 15.28
C LEU A 291 -0.77 13.42 15.51
N GLN A 292 -0.35 12.58 16.44
CA GLN A 292 -1.02 11.34 16.81
C GLN A 292 -2.47 11.57 17.24
N GLU A 293 -2.73 12.58 18.08
CA GLU A 293 -4.08 12.95 18.49
C GLU A 293 -4.96 13.35 17.29
N ARG A 294 -4.43 14.21 16.40
CA ARG A 294 -5.14 14.64 15.17
C ARG A 294 -5.44 13.49 14.24
N VAL A 295 -4.44 12.64 13.98
CA VAL A 295 -4.59 11.44 13.12
C VAL A 295 -5.63 10.51 13.73
N ARG A 296 -5.50 10.19 15.02
CA ARG A 296 -6.42 9.27 15.68
C ARG A 296 -7.86 9.77 15.64
N LYS A 297 -8.09 11.06 15.88
CA LYS A 297 -9.43 11.66 15.76
C LYS A 297 -10.01 11.54 14.34
N SER A 298 -9.19 11.75 13.31
CA SER A 298 -9.62 11.54 11.92
C SER A 298 -9.89 10.07 11.61
N VAL A 299 -9.07 9.14 12.11
CA VAL A 299 -9.30 7.69 11.97
C VAL A 299 -10.65 7.33 12.57
N GLU A 300 -10.89 7.68 13.83
CA GLU A 300 -12.13 7.39 14.54
C GLU A 300 -13.36 7.97 13.85
N TYR A 301 -13.25 9.17 13.28
CA TYR A 301 -14.32 9.78 12.48
C TYR A 301 -14.79 8.90 11.31
N TYR A 302 -13.90 8.11 10.71
CA TYR A 302 -14.22 7.23 9.58
C TYR A 302 -14.51 5.78 9.98
N ILE A 303 -14.14 5.33 11.18
CA ILE A 303 -14.31 3.91 11.58
C ILE A 303 -15.32 3.69 12.71
N TYR A 304 -15.72 4.75 13.41
CA TYR A 304 -16.78 4.76 14.44
C TYR A 304 -17.84 5.81 14.10
#